data_AF-A0A6A5GGE8-F1
#
_entry.id   AF-A0A6A5GGE8-F1
#
_cell.length_a   1.000
_cell.length_b   1.000
_cell.length_c   1.000
_cell.angle_alpha   90.00
_cell.angle_beta   90.00
_cell.angle_gamma   90.00
#
_symmetry.space_group_name_H-M   'P 1'
#
loop_
_entity.id
_entity.type
_entity.pdbx_description
1 polymer ?
#
loop_
_entity_poly.entity_id
_entity_poly.type
_entity_poly.pdbx_seq_one_letter_code
_entity_poly.pdbx_strand_id
1 'polypeptide(L)'
;MIALISVLLALLAPQANAAISGELNCTTYNGTAFVYTPAAVACSNAISDASCAVLYPATDAAIGWPGAGNDNERPLACYTTATATPAAVVPDMVSAALKNCAKTCGLCCKTDAYNCPNVQFPRLNCATITQSQCMSPTWRTIIAVDCPSSCGFCNQGGCVDAILDCANDLSICTDSRTQDFVNVNCQRTCNRCASSTASSGTGTGTCSTYIADSSTACAAWSGNGFCTNTFYTVAQRRSYCATTCRLC
;
A
#
# COMPACT_ATOMS: atom_id res chain seq x y z
N MET A 1 -13.65 -44.80 41.29
CA MET A 1 -12.57 -43.80 41.44
C MET A 1 -11.98 -43.31 40.10
N ILE A 2 -12.48 -43.77 38.94
CA ILE A 2 -11.93 -43.38 37.62
C ILE A 2 -12.79 -42.31 36.91
N ALA A 3 -14.08 -42.20 37.23
CA ALA A 3 -14.98 -41.24 36.57
C ALA A 3 -14.87 -39.78 37.03
N LEU A 4 -14.30 -39.53 38.23
CA LEU A 4 -14.14 -38.18 38.77
C LEU A 4 -12.88 -37.46 38.26
N ILE A 5 -11.91 -38.19 37.69
CA ILE A 5 -10.66 -37.63 37.16
C ILE A 5 -10.86 -37.15 35.70
N SER A 6 -11.78 -37.76 34.95
CA SER A 6 -12.02 -37.41 33.55
C SER A 6 -12.81 -36.11 33.34
N VAL A 7 -13.58 -35.67 34.34
CA VAL A 7 -14.34 -34.40 34.25
C VAL A 7 -13.46 -33.20 34.57
N LEU A 8 -12.38 -33.37 35.35
CA LEU A 8 -11.49 -32.28 35.73
C LEU A 8 -10.48 -31.90 34.62
N LEU A 9 -10.17 -32.82 33.68
CA LEU A 9 -9.26 -32.55 32.56
C LEU A 9 -9.91 -31.77 31.40
N ALA A 10 -11.25 -31.67 31.35
CA ALA A 10 -11.95 -30.95 30.28
C ALA A 10 -12.03 -29.43 30.51
N LEU A 11 -11.66 -28.94 31.70
CA LEU A 11 -11.66 -27.50 32.03
C LEU A 11 -10.29 -26.82 31.90
N LEU A 12 -9.25 -27.54 31.44
CA LEU A 12 -7.92 -27.00 31.18
C LEU A 12 -7.57 -26.88 29.70
N ALA A 13 -8.55 -26.94 28.78
CA ALA A 13 -8.28 -26.47 27.43
C ALA A 13 -8.16 -24.93 27.49
N PRO A 14 -6.96 -24.33 27.32
CA PRO A 14 -6.89 -22.91 27.02
C PRO A 14 -7.71 -22.71 25.74
N GLN A 15 -8.81 -21.98 25.86
CA GLN A 15 -9.60 -21.61 24.70
C GLN A 15 -8.82 -20.48 24.04
N ALA A 16 -7.79 -20.86 23.30
CA ALA A 16 -7.00 -19.99 22.45
C ALA A 16 -7.91 -19.61 21.27
N ASN A 17 -8.86 -18.73 21.52
CA ASN A 17 -9.66 -18.15 20.46
C ASN A 17 -8.74 -17.12 19.79
N ALA A 18 -8.17 -17.47 18.65
CA ALA A 18 -7.56 -16.52 17.73
C ALA A 18 -8.66 -15.53 17.31
N ALA A 19 -8.70 -14.39 17.99
CA ALA A 19 -9.64 -13.33 17.71
C ALA A 19 -8.94 -12.02 18.07
N ILE A 20 -8.71 -11.20 17.05
CA ILE A 20 -8.05 -9.90 17.23
C ILE A 20 -8.86 -9.07 18.23
N SER A 21 -8.25 -8.70 19.35
CA SER A 21 -8.90 -7.98 20.44
C SER A 21 -8.15 -6.68 20.78
N GLY A 22 -8.88 -5.69 21.30
CA GLY A 22 -8.32 -4.40 21.71
C GLY A 22 -7.98 -3.41 20.58
N GLU A 23 -7.23 -3.85 19.56
CA GLU A 23 -6.66 -2.96 18.53
C GLU A 23 -6.85 -3.50 17.09
N LEU A 24 -7.87 -2.97 16.40
CA LEU A 24 -8.32 -3.40 15.08
C LEU A 24 -7.67 -2.67 13.90
N ASN A 25 -6.68 -1.80 14.13
CA ASN A 25 -5.96 -1.15 13.05
C ASN A 25 -5.33 -2.18 12.08
N CYS A 26 -5.42 -1.89 10.77
CA CYS A 26 -4.98 -2.77 9.69
C CYS A 26 -5.76 -4.09 9.55
N THR A 27 -6.95 -4.20 10.15
CA THR A 27 -7.83 -5.38 10.01
C THR A 27 -9.05 -5.08 9.15
N THR A 28 -9.68 -6.14 8.66
CA THR A 28 -10.98 -6.11 7.98
C THR A 28 -11.85 -7.24 8.49
N TYR A 29 -13.16 -7.03 8.53
CA TYR A 29 -14.10 -8.09 8.86
C TYR A 29 -14.35 -8.96 7.61
N ASN A 30 -14.11 -10.26 7.69
CA ASN A 30 -14.29 -11.18 6.56
C ASN A 30 -15.66 -11.89 6.56
N GLY A 31 -16.55 -11.55 7.50
CA GLY A 31 -17.84 -12.20 7.70
C GLY A 31 -17.89 -13.15 8.89
N THR A 32 -16.74 -13.59 9.42
CA THR A 32 -16.66 -14.42 10.62
C THR A 32 -15.84 -13.75 11.73
N ALA A 33 -14.67 -13.22 11.39
CA ALA A 33 -13.74 -12.58 12.32
C ALA A 33 -13.05 -11.36 11.69
N PHE A 34 -12.41 -10.56 12.53
CA PHE A 34 -11.44 -9.57 12.06
C PHE A 34 -10.15 -10.28 11.68
N VAL A 35 -9.68 -10.05 10.46
CA VAL A 35 -8.42 -10.58 9.95
C VAL A 35 -7.51 -9.44 9.51
N TYR A 36 -6.20 -9.63 9.57
CA TYR A 36 -5.27 -8.63 9.07
C TYR A 36 -5.36 -8.50 7.55
N THR A 37 -5.41 -7.26 7.09
CA THR A 37 -5.26 -6.96 5.67
C THR A 37 -3.85 -7.30 5.19
N PRO A 38 -3.63 -7.54 3.88
CA PRO A 38 -2.29 -7.69 3.32
C PRO A 38 -1.36 -6.51 3.68
N ALA A 39 -1.91 -5.29 3.74
CA ALA A 39 -1.18 -4.08 4.11
C ALA A 39 -0.71 -4.07 5.57
N ALA A 40 -1.24 -4.92 6.45
CA ALA A 40 -0.80 -5.00 7.86
C ALA A 40 0.65 -5.48 8.01
N VAL A 41 1.14 -6.27 7.05
CA VAL A 41 2.45 -6.94 7.10
C VAL A 41 3.30 -6.72 5.83
N ALA A 42 2.89 -5.78 4.97
CA ALA A 42 3.55 -5.53 3.68
C ALA A 42 4.92 -4.81 3.80
N CYS A 43 5.17 -4.12 4.91
CA CYS A 43 6.43 -3.45 5.19
C CYS A 43 7.45 -4.38 5.86
N SER A 44 8.70 -3.94 5.94
CA SER A 44 9.72 -4.54 6.80
C SER A 44 9.76 -3.84 8.15
N ASN A 45 10.21 -4.55 9.19
CA ASN A 45 10.57 -3.94 10.45
C ASN A 45 11.79 -3.01 10.29
N ALA A 46 11.91 -2.01 11.16
CA ALA A 46 13.08 -1.12 11.17
C ALA A 46 14.30 -1.79 11.83
N ILE A 47 14.06 -2.78 12.69
CA ILE A 47 15.08 -3.68 13.25
C ILE A 47 14.85 -5.10 12.75
N SER A 48 15.76 -6.03 13.07
CA SER A 48 15.63 -7.42 12.61
C SER A 48 14.36 -8.10 13.15
N ASP A 49 13.78 -8.99 12.36
CA ASP A 49 12.60 -9.78 12.74
C ASP A 49 12.86 -10.57 14.04
N ALA A 50 14.10 -11.04 14.26
CA ALA A 50 14.51 -11.71 15.49
C ALA A 50 14.46 -10.79 16.73
N SER A 51 14.95 -9.55 16.60
CA SER A 51 14.86 -8.57 17.69
C SER A 51 13.40 -8.19 17.97
N CYS A 52 12.59 -8.01 16.92
CA CYS A 52 11.16 -7.75 17.08
C CYS A 52 10.43 -8.91 17.76
N ALA A 53 10.80 -10.16 17.48
CA ALA A 53 10.23 -11.33 18.15
C ALA A 53 10.51 -11.35 19.66
N VAL A 54 11.66 -10.84 20.09
CA VAL A 54 12.02 -10.71 21.52
C VAL A 54 11.27 -9.55 22.18
N LEU A 55 11.19 -8.39 21.52
CA LEU A 55 10.53 -7.21 22.07
C LEU A 55 9.00 -7.33 22.08
N TYR A 56 8.44 -8.04 21.12
CA TYR A 56 7.00 -8.22 20.91
C TYR A 56 6.68 -9.71 20.82
N PRO A 57 6.76 -10.46 21.93
CA PRO A 57 6.45 -11.88 21.93
C PRO A 57 5.00 -12.12 21.54
N ALA A 58 4.76 -13.09 20.67
CA ALA A 58 3.42 -13.53 20.33
C ALA A 58 2.62 -13.88 21.60
N THR A 59 1.33 -13.55 21.62
CA THR A 59 0.44 -13.90 22.73
C THR A 59 0.30 -15.41 22.90
N ASP A 60 0.39 -16.14 21.80
CA ASP A 60 0.52 -17.60 21.76
C ASP A 60 1.64 -17.97 20.77
N ALA A 61 2.67 -18.65 21.27
CA ALA A 61 3.82 -19.10 20.47
C ALA A 61 3.44 -20.16 19.42
N ALA A 62 2.36 -20.90 19.61
CA ALA A 62 1.86 -21.89 18.63
C ALA A 62 1.15 -21.22 17.44
N ILE A 63 0.53 -20.05 17.69
CA ILE A 63 -0.20 -19.28 16.67
C ILE A 63 0.74 -18.31 15.93
N GLY A 64 1.66 -17.69 16.66
CA GLY A 64 2.66 -16.77 16.13
C GLY A 64 2.15 -15.33 16.00
N TRP A 65 2.73 -14.58 15.06
CA TRP A 65 2.49 -13.15 14.87
C TRP A 65 1.37 -12.84 13.86
N PRO A 66 0.86 -11.60 13.84
CA PRO A 66 -0.01 -11.09 12.78
C PRO A 66 0.50 -11.43 11.38
N GLY A 67 -0.41 -11.93 10.53
CA GLY A 67 -0.13 -12.30 9.15
C GLY A 67 -1.34 -12.01 8.27
N ALA A 68 -1.09 -11.71 6.99
CA ALA A 68 -2.16 -11.38 6.05
C ALA A 68 -3.23 -12.49 6.00
N GLY A 69 -4.49 -12.12 6.25
CA GLY A 69 -5.63 -13.03 6.23
C GLY A 69 -5.84 -13.89 7.48
N ASN A 70 -4.94 -13.85 8.47
CA ASN A 70 -5.15 -14.52 9.76
C ASN A 70 -5.77 -13.57 10.80
N ASP A 71 -6.24 -14.14 11.89
CA ASP A 71 -6.85 -13.49 13.06
C ASP A 71 -5.97 -13.65 14.32
N ASN A 72 -4.66 -13.86 14.12
CA ASN A 72 -3.69 -14.02 15.20
C ASN A 72 -3.70 -12.81 16.14
N GLU A 73 -3.81 -13.02 17.44
CA GLU A 73 -3.87 -11.89 18.37
C GLU A 73 -2.59 -11.06 18.31
N ARG A 74 -2.75 -9.74 18.26
CA ARG A 74 -1.60 -8.82 18.23
C ARG A 74 -0.81 -8.98 19.52
N PRO A 75 0.54 -9.04 19.49
CA PRO A 75 1.33 -9.01 20.71
C PRO A 75 0.88 -7.86 21.61
N LEU A 76 0.59 -8.12 22.89
CA LEU A 76 0.07 -7.10 23.81
C LEU A 76 0.98 -5.88 23.87
N ALA A 77 2.29 -6.12 23.94
CA ALA A 77 3.31 -5.07 23.93
C ALA A 77 3.26 -4.17 22.68
N CYS A 78 2.60 -4.57 21.59
CA CYS A 78 2.44 -3.68 20.43
C CYS A 78 1.46 -2.54 20.66
N TYR A 79 0.59 -2.61 21.67
CA TYR A 79 -0.47 -1.62 21.85
C TYR A 79 -0.83 -1.33 23.31
N THR A 80 -0.35 -2.10 24.28
CA THR A 80 -0.70 -1.93 25.69
C THR A 80 0.46 -2.31 26.62
N THR A 81 0.38 -1.87 27.87
CA THR A 81 1.24 -2.34 28.98
C THR A 81 0.56 -3.41 29.84
N ALA A 82 -0.72 -3.72 29.56
CA ALA A 82 -1.42 -4.81 30.23
C ALA A 82 -0.89 -6.18 29.79
N THR A 83 -1.09 -7.18 30.63
CA THR A 83 -0.63 -8.56 30.42
C THR A 83 -1.74 -9.53 30.01
N ALA A 84 -2.98 -9.04 29.89
CA ALA A 84 -4.15 -9.81 29.49
C ALA A 84 -5.17 -8.94 28.77
N THR A 85 -6.05 -9.57 27.98
CA THR A 85 -7.14 -8.93 27.25
C THR A 85 -8.47 -9.05 28.03
N PRO A 86 -9.43 -8.13 27.84
CA PRO A 86 -9.37 -6.90 27.03
C PRO A 86 -8.43 -5.86 27.65
N ALA A 87 -7.60 -5.23 26.82
CA ALA A 87 -6.65 -4.22 27.26
C ALA A 87 -6.92 -2.87 26.60
N ALA A 88 -6.68 -1.78 27.33
CA ALA A 88 -6.74 -0.44 26.78
C ALA A 88 -5.54 -0.18 25.87
N VAL A 89 -5.77 0.51 24.75
CA VAL A 89 -4.72 0.96 23.83
C VAL A 89 -3.95 2.11 24.46
N VAL A 90 -2.64 1.94 24.59
CA VAL A 90 -1.67 2.94 25.04
C VAL A 90 -0.98 3.51 23.79
N PRO A 91 -1.21 4.79 23.43
CA PRO A 91 -0.69 5.38 22.19
C PRO A 91 0.83 5.30 22.04
N ASP A 92 1.58 5.47 23.14
CA ASP A 92 3.04 5.41 23.12
C ASP A 92 3.55 4.00 22.77
N MET A 93 2.85 2.95 23.21
CA MET A 93 3.17 1.57 22.83
C MET A 93 2.95 1.35 21.34
N VAL A 94 1.82 1.83 20.81
CA VAL A 94 1.53 1.76 19.37
C VAL A 94 2.58 2.54 18.57
N SER A 95 2.97 3.73 19.03
CA SER A 95 4.00 4.53 18.37
C SER A 95 5.38 3.85 18.38
N ALA A 96 5.76 3.22 19.48
CA ALA A 96 7.02 2.48 19.57
C ALA A 96 7.02 1.22 18.67
N ALA A 97 5.89 0.52 18.63
CA ALA A 97 5.66 -0.63 17.75
C ALA A 97 5.72 -0.24 16.27
N LEU A 98 5.01 0.83 15.89
CA LEU A 98 5.02 1.38 14.52
C LEU A 98 6.43 1.74 14.05
N LYS A 99 7.22 2.37 14.92
CA LYS A 99 8.54 2.86 14.55
C LYS A 99 9.56 1.73 14.39
N ASN A 100 9.49 0.71 15.24
CA ASN A 100 10.55 -0.31 15.30
C ASN A 100 10.16 -1.63 14.61
N CYS A 101 8.92 -2.07 14.82
CA CYS A 101 8.49 -3.44 14.54
C CYS A 101 7.08 -3.50 13.89
N ALA A 102 6.79 -2.58 12.96
CA ALA A 102 5.47 -2.48 12.35
C ALA A 102 4.99 -3.78 11.70
N LYS A 103 5.87 -4.56 11.04
CA LYS A 103 5.51 -5.84 10.43
C LYS A 103 5.15 -6.88 11.49
N THR A 104 6.01 -7.07 12.48
CA THR A 104 5.77 -8.04 13.58
C THR A 104 4.51 -7.69 14.36
N CYS A 105 4.25 -6.39 14.53
CA CYS A 105 3.05 -5.94 15.20
C CYS A 105 1.83 -5.89 14.30
N GLY A 106 1.90 -6.12 12.99
CA GLY A 106 0.75 -6.03 12.07
C GLY A 106 0.23 -4.61 11.85
N LEU A 107 1.12 -3.62 11.90
CA LEU A 107 0.82 -2.18 11.82
C LEU A 107 1.39 -1.51 10.56
N CYS A 108 1.85 -2.27 9.56
CA CYS A 108 2.45 -1.68 8.36
C CYS A 108 1.53 -0.68 7.65
N CYS A 109 0.22 -0.89 7.64
CA CYS A 109 -0.75 0.02 7.00
C CYS A 109 -0.77 1.44 7.63
N LYS A 110 -0.20 1.60 8.82
CA LYS A 110 -0.11 2.87 9.55
C LYS A 110 1.26 3.54 9.43
N THR A 111 2.23 2.88 8.82
CA THR A 111 3.53 3.51 8.51
C THR A 111 3.35 4.56 7.42
N ASP A 112 4.18 5.60 7.42
CA ASP A 112 4.05 6.71 6.46
C ASP A 112 4.11 6.24 5.00
N ALA A 113 4.83 5.16 4.72
CA ALA A 113 4.93 4.60 3.37
C ALA A 113 3.59 4.01 2.87
N TYR A 114 2.72 3.54 3.77
CA TYR A 114 1.47 2.84 3.45
C TYR A 114 0.20 3.61 3.88
N ASN A 115 0.33 4.61 4.75
CA ASN A 115 -0.81 5.34 5.31
C ASN A 115 -1.26 6.51 4.42
N CYS A 116 -1.80 6.18 3.25
CA CYS A 116 -2.45 7.15 2.36
C CYS A 116 -3.66 6.52 1.65
N PRO A 117 -4.61 7.33 1.17
CA PRO A 117 -5.68 6.82 0.33
C PRO A 117 -5.13 6.40 -1.04
N ASN A 118 -5.67 5.30 -1.57
CA ASN A 118 -5.58 5.02 -3.00
C ASN A 118 -6.47 5.99 -3.78
N VAL A 119 -6.25 6.15 -5.08
CA VAL A 119 -7.12 6.99 -5.90
C VAL A 119 -8.53 6.41 -5.93
N GLN A 120 -9.56 7.26 -6.10
CA GLN A 120 -10.95 6.79 -6.01
C GLN A 120 -11.38 5.85 -7.14
N PHE A 121 -10.77 5.97 -8.32
CA PHE A 121 -11.05 5.15 -9.49
C PHE A 121 -9.74 4.60 -10.09
N PRO A 122 -9.10 3.65 -9.40
CA PRO A 122 -7.84 3.08 -9.87
C PRO A 122 -8.10 2.20 -11.10
N ARG A 123 -7.13 2.11 -11.99
CA ARG A 123 -7.15 1.17 -13.13
C ARG A 123 -7.04 -0.28 -12.65
N LEU A 124 -6.52 -0.49 -11.44
CA LEU A 124 -6.29 -1.78 -10.80
C LEU A 124 -7.18 -1.93 -9.57
N ASN A 125 -7.59 -3.14 -9.24
CA ASN A 125 -8.18 -3.41 -7.94
C ASN A 125 -7.08 -3.40 -6.87
N CYS A 126 -6.98 -2.31 -6.10
CA CYS A 126 -5.92 -2.16 -5.10
C CYS A 126 -5.92 -3.25 -4.00
N ALA A 127 -7.08 -3.90 -3.77
CA ALA A 127 -7.21 -4.96 -2.76
C ALA A 127 -6.60 -6.30 -3.20
N THR A 128 -6.39 -6.50 -4.50
CA THR A 128 -5.82 -7.75 -5.05
C THR A 128 -4.32 -7.63 -5.35
N ILE A 129 -3.72 -6.48 -5.07
CA ILE A 129 -2.30 -6.26 -5.33
C ILE A 129 -1.45 -7.12 -4.39
N THR A 130 -0.58 -7.93 -4.98
CA THR A 130 0.38 -8.75 -4.25
C THR A 130 1.72 -8.03 -4.11
N GLN A 131 2.51 -8.46 -3.13
CA GLN A 131 3.87 -7.97 -2.96
C GLN A 131 4.76 -8.18 -4.20
N SER A 132 4.54 -9.28 -4.95
CA SER A 132 5.26 -9.52 -6.20
C SER A 132 4.94 -8.50 -7.29
N GLN A 133 3.70 -7.99 -7.34
CA GLN A 133 3.34 -6.90 -8.24
C GLN A 133 4.00 -5.57 -7.84
N CYS A 134 4.20 -5.32 -6.55
CA CYS A 134 4.94 -4.14 -6.07
C CYS A 134 6.39 -4.09 -6.54
N MET A 135 6.99 -5.26 -6.79
CA MET A 135 8.38 -5.40 -7.26
C MET A 135 8.47 -5.60 -8.78
N SER A 136 7.34 -5.68 -9.47
CA SER A 136 7.31 -5.98 -10.90
C SER A 136 7.46 -4.70 -11.73
N PRO A 137 8.40 -4.65 -12.70
CA PRO A 137 8.63 -3.45 -13.50
C PRO A 137 7.46 -3.07 -14.39
N THR A 138 6.57 -4.01 -14.71
CA THR A 138 5.36 -3.73 -15.49
C THR A 138 4.27 -3.05 -14.66
N TRP A 139 4.21 -3.33 -13.35
CA TRP A 139 3.11 -2.88 -12.49
C TRP A 139 3.50 -1.74 -11.55
N ARG A 140 4.76 -1.68 -11.14
CA ARG A 140 5.24 -0.79 -10.07
C ARG A 140 4.88 0.69 -10.30
N THR A 141 5.07 1.18 -11.52
CA THR A 141 4.75 2.57 -11.90
C THR A 141 3.24 2.84 -11.93
N ILE A 142 2.44 1.89 -12.41
CA ILE A 142 0.97 1.98 -12.41
C ILE A 142 0.44 1.98 -10.97
N ILE A 143 0.97 1.10 -10.12
CA ILE A 143 0.56 0.96 -8.73
C ILE A 143 0.93 2.22 -7.92
N ALA A 144 2.09 2.83 -8.17
CA ALA A 144 2.46 4.07 -7.49
C ALA A 144 1.47 5.22 -7.71
N VAL A 145 0.87 5.30 -8.89
CA VAL A 145 -0.11 6.34 -9.22
C VAL A 145 -1.50 5.99 -8.67
N ASP A 146 -1.92 4.73 -8.80
CA ASP A 146 -3.31 4.35 -8.55
C ASP A 146 -3.54 3.76 -7.15
N CYS A 147 -2.61 2.92 -6.70
CA CYS A 147 -2.72 2.16 -5.46
C CYS A 147 -1.48 2.30 -4.55
N PRO A 148 -1.05 3.52 -4.22
CA PRO A 148 0.20 3.75 -3.49
C PRO A 148 0.25 3.04 -2.13
N SER A 149 -0.88 2.92 -1.41
CA SER A 149 -0.89 2.26 -0.11
C SER A 149 -0.76 0.75 -0.18
N SER A 150 -0.98 0.12 -1.34
CA SER A 150 -0.81 -1.33 -1.49
C SER A 150 0.67 -1.74 -1.49
N CYS A 151 1.58 -0.84 -1.85
CA CYS A 151 3.00 -1.15 -2.06
C CYS A 151 3.99 -0.24 -1.33
N GLY A 152 3.51 0.62 -0.42
CA GLY A 152 4.40 1.50 0.32
C GLY A 152 4.86 2.74 -0.47
N PHE A 153 4.04 3.23 -1.41
CA PHE A 153 4.39 4.33 -2.32
C PHE A 153 3.76 5.68 -1.93
N CYS A 154 3.14 5.79 -0.76
CA CYS A 154 2.44 7.00 -0.33
C CYS A 154 3.32 8.27 -0.38
N ASN A 155 4.59 8.15 0.00
CA ASN A 155 5.53 9.27 0.03
C ASN A 155 6.26 9.50 -1.29
N GLN A 156 5.87 8.81 -2.37
CA GLN A 156 6.57 8.88 -3.67
C GLN A 156 5.86 9.77 -4.68
N GLY A 157 4.70 10.36 -4.33
CA GLY A 157 4.00 11.33 -5.19
C GLY A 157 3.61 10.78 -6.56
N GLY A 158 3.38 9.47 -6.66
CA GLY A 158 3.04 8.78 -7.92
C GLY A 158 4.23 8.49 -8.84
N CYS A 159 5.46 8.80 -8.44
CA CYS A 159 6.64 8.54 -9.25
C CYS A 159 7.60 7.59 -8.55
N VAL A 160 7.88 6.46 -9.20
CA VAL A 160 8.79 5.42 -8.72
C VAL A 160 9.61 4.91 -9.91
N ASP A 161 10.75 4.30 -9.61
CA ASP A 161 11.49 3.55 -10.62
C ASP A 161 10.69 2.29 -11.04
N ALA A 162 10.72 1.87 -12.30
CA ALA A 162 10.10 0.60 -12.68
C ALA A 162 10.94 -0.57 -12.12
N ILE A 163 12.27 -0.44 -12.18
CA ILE A 163 13.22 -1.42 -11.65
C ILE A 163 13.83 -0.92 -10.34
N LEU A 164 14.25 -1.85 -9.48
CA LEU A 164 14.80 -1.50 -8.16
C LEU A 164 16.28 -1.11 -8.20
N ASP A 165 17.00 -1.55 -9.23
CA ASP A 165 18.46 -1.49 -9.32
C ASP A 165 19.02 -0.21 -9.95
N CYS A 166 18.18 0.79 -10.21
CA CYS A 166 18.62 2.07 -10.79
C CYS A 166 19.68 2.78 -9.93
N ALA A 167 19.69 2.55 -8.63
CA ALA A 167 20.65 3.17 -7.71
C ALA A 167 22.05 2.53 -7.76
N ASN A 168 22.21 1.37 -8.42
CA ASN A 168 23.49 0.66 -8.49
C ASN A 168 24.50 1.39 -9.37
N ASP A 169 24.04 2.09 -10.41
CA ASP A 169 24.88 2.90 -11.29
C ASP A 169 24.14 4.17 -11.69
N LEU A 170 24.50 5.30 -11.06
CA LEU A 170 23.89 6.61 -11.34
C LEU A 170 24.41 7.24 -12.64
N SER A 171 25.50 6.73 -13.23
CA SER A 171 26.06 7.30 -14.47
C SER A 171 25.10 7.15 -15.65
N ILE A 172 24.26 6.11 -15.64
CA ILE A 172 23.22 5.85 -16.63
C ILE A 172 22.20 6.99 -16.75
N CYS A 173 22.04 7.82 -15.71
CA CYS A 173 21.14 8.96 -15.74
C CYS A 173 21.64 10.09 -16.66
N THR A 174 22.96 10.17 -16.88
CA THR A 174 23.62 11.22 -17.67
C THR A 174 24.11 10.75 -19.03
N ASP A 175 24.30 9.43 -19.23
CA ASP A 175 24.70 8.89 -20.53
C ASP A 175 23.57 9.07 -21.57
N SER A 176 23.91 9.70 -22.68
CA SER A 176 23.03 9.90 -23.83
C SER A 176 22.42 8.60 -24.40
N ARG A 177 23.11 7.46 -24.31
CA ARG A 177 22.70 6.18 -24.91
C ARG A 177 21.63 5.47 -24.10
N THR A 178 21.49 5.80 -22.82
CA THR A 178 20.55 5.16 -21.88
C THR A 178 19.35 6.06 -21.56
N GLN A 179 19.23 7.22 -22.21
CA GLN A 179 18.14 8.18 -21.94
C GLN A 179 16.76 7.54 -22.07
N ASP A 180 16.52 6.75 -23.12
CA ASP A 180 15.25 6.05 -23.31
C ASP A 180 14.96 5.06 -22.18
N PHE A 181 15.98 4.34 -21.73
CA PHE A 181 15.87 3.39 -20.64
C PHE A 181 15.56 4.07 -19.31
N VAL A 182 16.31 5.12 -18.94
CA VAL A 182 16.14 5.78 -17.63
C VAL A 182 14.86 6.60 -17.53
N ASN A 183 14.39 7.16 -18.66
CA ASN A 183 13.11 7.88 -18.71
C ASN A 183 11.90 6.97 -18.47
N VAL A 184 12.03 5.66 -18.69
CA VAL A 184 10.97 4.67 -18.42
C VAL A 184 11.20 3.93 -17.10
N ASN A 185 12.44 3.53 -16.82
CA ASN A 185 12.73 2.56 -15.77
C ASN A 185 13.31 3.18 -14.49
N CYS A 186 13.91 4.37 -14.56
CA CYS A 186 14.64 4.99 -13.46
C CYS A 186 14.17 6.42 -13.18
N GLN A 187 12.87 6.64 -13.30
CA GLN A 187 12.28 7.98 -13.27
C GLN A 187 12.58 8.72 -11.97
N ARG A 188 12.54 8.04 -10.84
CA ARG A 188 12.76 8.67 -9.54
C ARG A 188 14.24 8.83 -9.26
N THR A 189 15.02 7.76 -9.44
CA THR A 189 16.47 7.76 -9.21
C THR A 189 17.18 8.80 -10.07
N CYS A 190 16.78 8.94 -11.34
CA CYS A 190 17.37 9.91 -12.26
C CYS A 190 16.67 11.28 -12.28
N ASN A 191 15.80 11.57 -11.31
CA ASN A 191 15.03 12.83 -11.22
C ASN A 191 14.27 13.18 -12.51
N ARG A 192 13.73 12.16 -13.19
CA ARG A 192 12.89 12.28 -14.39
C ARG A 192 11.39 12.19 -14.09
N CYS A 193 11.01 12.11 -12.81
CA CYS A 193 9.63 12.32 -12.40
C CYS A 193 9.14 13.64 -12.98
N ALA A 194 8.06 13.60 -13.77
CA ALA A 194 7.37 14.82 -14.15
C ALA A 194 7.00 15.56 -12.85
N SER A 195 7.42 16.82 -12.73
CA SER A 195 7.18 17.60 -11.53
C SER A 195 5.67 17.62 -11.28
N SER A 196 5.24 16.98 -10.20
CA SER A 196 3.84 16.81 -9.83
C SER A 196 3.21 18.10 -9.29
N THR A 197 3.76 19.26 -9.63
CA THR A 197 3.10 20.56 -9.56
C THR A 197 2.08 20.71 -10.69
N ALA A 198 1.19 19.72 -10.87
CA ALA A 198 -0.05 19.92 -11.59
C ALA A 198 -1.15 20.30 -10.58
N SER A 199 -0.87 21.36 -9.80
CA SER A 199 -1.93 22.30 -9.45
C SER A 199 -2.39 22.91 -10.75
N SER A 200 -3.69 22.76 -11.06
CA SER A 200 -4.51 23.64 -11.87
C SER A 200 -3.74 24.69 -12.68
N GLY A 201 -3.09 24.23 -13.74
CA GLY A 201 -2.36 25.08 -14.66
C GLY A 201 -3.03 25.00 -16.00
N THR A 202 -3.74 26.06 -16.37
CA THR A 202 -4.27 26.34 -17.71
C THR A 202 -3.10 26.41 -18.69
N GLY A 203 -2.58 25.25 -19.10
CA GLY A 203 -1.39 25.14 -19.94
C GLY A 203 -1.79 24.91 -21.39
N THR A 204 -1.94 26.00 -22.13
CA THR A 204 -1.93 26.05 -23.59
C THR A 204 -0.54 25.65 -24.13
N GLY A 205 -0.13 24.40 -23.91
CA GLY A 205 1.10 23.84 -24.46
C GLY A 205 0.86 23.34 -25.88
N THR A 206 1.54 23.93 -26.85
CA THR A 206 1.52 23.54 -28.27
C THR A 206 2.23 22.19 -28.45
N CYS A 207 1.48 21.10 -28.33
CA CYS A 207 1.95 19.78 -28.72
C CYS A 207 1.74 19.55 -30.22
N SER A 208 2.77 19.02 -30.88
CA SER A 208 2.74 18.69 -32.31
C SER A 208 2.23 17.27 -32.59
N THR A 209 2.08 16.43 -31.57
CA THR A 209 1.61 15.06 -31.66
C THR A 209 0.65 14.72 -30.52
N TYR A 210 -0.42 13.99 -30.88
CA TYR A 210 -1.50 13.59 -29.98
C TYR A 210 -1.69 12.07 -30.05
N ILE A 211 -2.12 11.47 -28.95
CA ILE A 211 -2.58 10.08 -28.94
C ILE A 211 -3.90 10.02 -29.73
N ALA A 212 -4.09 8.97 -30.53
CA ALA A 212 -5.34 8.77 -31.27
C ALA A 212 -6.54 8.72 -30.32
N ASP A 213 -7.66 9.29 -30.75
CA ASP A 213 -8.90 9.22 -29.99
C ASP A 213 -9.36 7.76 -29.86
N SER A 214 -9.74 7.35 -28.66
CA SER A 214 -10.18 5.97 -28.38
C SER A 214 -11.69 5.80 -28.49
N SER A 215 -12.44 6.90 -28.64
CA SER A 215 -13.89 6.92 -28.79
C SER A 215 -14.33 7.61 -30.08
N THR A 216 -15.26 7.00 -30.80
CA THR A 216 -15.91 7.61 -31.97
C THR A 216 -16.82 8.77 -31.61
N ALA A 217 -17.19 8.92 -30.33
CA ALA A 217 -18.05 9.98 -29.84
C ALA A 217 -17.30 11.29 -29.52
N CYS A 218 -15.97 11.32 -29.66
CA CYS A 218 -15.16 12.48 -29.29
C CYS A 218 -15.57 13.79 -29.99
N ALA A 219 -15.97 13.74 -31.26
CA ALA A 219 -16.46 14.91 -31.98
C ALA A 219 -17.76 15.49 -31.38
N ALA A 220 -18.69 14.63 -30.94
CA ALA A 220 -19.91 15.07 -30.29
C ALA A 220 -19.63 15.59 -28.87
N TRP A 221 -18.76 14.91 -28.12
CA TRP A 221 -18.40 15.29 -26.75
C TRP A 221 -17.64 16.62 -26.69
N SER A 222 -16.71 16.86 -27.63
CA SER A 222 -16.02 18.14 -27.71
C SER A 222 -16.97 19.31 -27.98
N GLY A 223 -17.97 19.11 -28.86
CA GLY A 223 -19.05 20.07 -29.11
C GLY A 223 -19.94 20.34 -27.88
N ASN A 224 -20.01 19.39 -26.94
CA ASN A 224 -20.75 19.50 -25.68
C ASN A 224 -19.86 19.91 -24.49
N GLY A 225 -18.66 20.44 -24.74
CA GLY A 225 -17.78 21.00 -23.72
C GLY A 225 -16.94 19.98 -22.95
N PHE A 226 -16.86 18.72 -23.41
CA PHE A 226 -16.07 17.68 -22.76
C PHE A 226 -14.60 18.10 -22.54
N CYS A 227 -13.97 18.73 -23.54
CA CYS A 227 -12.56 19.10 -23.50
C CYS A 227 -12.21 20.17 -22.44
N THR A 228 -13.19 20.96 -22.01
CA THR A 228 -13.01 22.02 -21.00
C THR A 228 -13.69 21.70 -19.67
N ASN A 229 -14.53 20.66 -19.61
CA ASN A 229 -15.29 20.29 -18.43
C ASN A 229 -14.39 19.76 -17.29
N THR A 230 -14.34 20.48 -16.18
CA THR A 230 -13.51 20.18 -15.00
C THR A 230 -14.02 19.00 -14.17
N PHE A 231 -15.22 18.50 -14.44
CA PHE A 231 -15.71 17.23 -13.87
C PHE A 231 -14.86 16.04 -14.34
N TYR A 232 -14.36 16.10 -15.59
CA TYR A 232 -13.43 15.11 -16.12
C TYR A 232 -12.01 15.58 -15.94
N THR A 233 -11.16 14.73 -15.35
CA THR A 233 -9.73 15.02 -15.21
C THR A 233 -9.08 15.19 -16.58
N VAL A 234 -7.98 15.96 -16.65
CA VAL A 234 -7.19 16.12 -17.88
C VAL A 234 -6.76 14.76 -18.42
N ALA A 235 -6.37 13.83 -17.54
CA ALA A 235 -5.98 12.47 -17.90
C ALA A 235 -7.13 11.69 -18.56
N GLN A 236 -8.36 11.77 -18.05
CA GLN A 236 -9.53 11.12 -18.66
C GLN A 236 -9.87 11.74 -20.02
N ARG A 237 -9.83 13.06 -20.14
CA ARG A 237 -10.08 13.73 -21.42
C ARG A 237 -9.03 13.35 -22.45
N ARG A 238 -7.77 13.19 -22.02
CA ARG A 238 -6.66 12.71 -22.83
C ARG A 238 -6.80 11.23 -23.20
N SER A 239 -7.26 10.35 -22.30
CA SER A 239 -7.42 8.92 -22.60
C SER A 239 -8.52 8.66 -23.63
N TYR A 240 -9.59 9.46 -23.60
CA TYR A 240 -10.71 9.30 -24.54
C TYR A 240 -10.49 10.07 -25.83
N CYS A 241 -10.11 11.34 -25.73
CA CYS A 241 -10.18 12.29 -26.83
C CYS A 241 -8.92 13.17 -26.90
N ALA A 242 -7.72 12.59 -26.77
CA ALA A 242 -6.45 13.32 -26.81
C ALA A 242 -6.29 14.18 -28.08
N THR A 243 -6.56 13.62 -29.26
CA THR A 243 -6.44 14.34 -30.54
C THR A 243 -7.54 15.39 -30.66
N THR A 244 -8.78 15.00 -30.37
CA THR A 244 -9.93 15.92 -30.46
C THR A 244 -9.83 17.09 -29.47
N CYS A 245 -9.39 16.86 -28.24
CA CYS A 245 -9.26 17.89 -27.21
C CYS A 245 -7.92 18.61 -27.21
N ARG A 246 -7.02 18.25 -28.14
CA ARG A 246 -5.63 18.73 -28.21
C ARG A 246 -4.90 18.61 -26.86
N LEU A 247 -5.12 17.48 -26.20
CA LEU A 247 -4.51 17.16 -24.91
C LEU A 247 -3.32 16.23 -25.12
N CYS A 248 -2.15 16.79 -24.82
CA CYS A 248 -0.96 16.06 -24.43
C CYS A 248 -0.87 16.04 -22.89
#